data_AF-A0A951RDB1-F1
#
_entry.id   AF-A0A951RDB1-F1
#
_cell.length_a   1.000
_cell.length_b   1.000
_cell.length_c   1.000
_cell.angle_alpha   90.00
_cell.angle_beta   90.00
_cell.angle_gamma   90.00
#
_symmetry.space_group_name_H-M   'P 1'
#
loop_
_entity.id
_entity.type
_entity.pdbx_description
1 polymer ?
#
loop_
_entity_poly.entity_id
_entity_poly.type
_entity_poly.pdbx_seq_one_letter_code
_entity_poly.pdbx_strand_id
1 'polypeptide(L)'
;MTKSENREKKLALVERWAQSGQTQQQFCQQHDIKFSTFGYWLKAWRKKNLNASTRGFIPIEIKPSGTSEQPCAPRIELVFDDGLTIRIF
;
A
#
# COMPACT_ATOMS: atom_id res chain seq x y z
N MET A 1 20.31 -5.91 -28.19
CA MET A 1 19.53 -5.61 -26.98
C MET A 1 19.42 -6.89 -26.16
N THR A 2 20.15 -6.97 -25.05
CA THR A 2 20.23 -8.16 -24.21
C THR A 2 18.99 -8.27 -23.31
N LYS A 3 18.67 -9.48 -22.84
CA LYS A 3 17.50 -9.74 -21.99
C LYS A 3 17.50 -8.90 -20.68
N SER A 4 18.68 -8.48 -20.22
CA SER A 4 18.85 -7.65 -19.01
C SER A 4 18.40 -6.21 -19.21
N GLU A 5 18.82 -5.57 -20.30
CA GLU A 5 18.48 -4.16 -20.61
C GLU A 5 16.97 -3.95 -20.71
N ASN A 6 16.26 -4.93 -21.29
CA ASN A 6 14.80 -4.90 -21.38
C ASN A 6 14.11 -5.02 -20.02
N ARG A 7 14.73 -5.70 -19.04
CA ARG A 7 14.18 -5.84 -17.69
C ARG A 7 14.35 -4.54 -16.91
N GLU A 8 15.50 -3.87 -17.04
CA GLU A 8 15.76 -2.59 -16.39
C GLU A 8 14.82 -1.49 -16.89
N LYS A 9 14.62 -1.40 -18.21
CA LYS A 9 13.67 -0.46 -18.81
C LYS A 9 12.25 -0.61 -18.26
N LYS A 10 11.80 -1.86 -18.06
CA LYS A 10 10.47 -2.16 -17.49
C LYS A 10 10.36 -1.76 -16.03
N LEU A 11 11.40 -2.00 -15.24
CA LEU A 11 11.43 -1.60 -13.82
C LEU A 11 11.50 -0.08 -13.65
N ALA A 12 12.25 0.62 -14.52
CA ALA A 12 12.29 2.08 -14.53
C ALA A 12 10.90 2.69 -14.83
N LEU A 13 10.08 2.01 -15.62
CA LEU A 13 8.71 2.43 -15.88
C LEU A 13 7.81 2.33 -14.64
N VAL A 14 7.98 1.27 -13.84
CA VAL A 14 7.28 1.10 -12.56
C VAL A 14 7.68 2.17 -11.56
N GLU A 15 8.96 2.59 -11.58
CA GLU A 15 9.46 3.67 -10.73
C GLU A 15 8.87 5.03 -11.09
N ARG A 16 8.72 5.33 -12.39
CA ARG A 16 7.98 6.51 -12.85
C ARG A 16 6.52 6.49 -12.41
N TRP A 17 5.87 5.34 -12.47
CA TRP A 17 4.50 5.19 -11.96
C TRP A 17 4.43 5.46 -10.44
N ALA A 18 5.37 4.93 -9.66
CA ALA A 18 5.40 5.15 -8.22
C ALA A 18 5.56 6.64 -7.86
N GLN A 19 6.26 7.41 -8.70
CA GLN A 19 6.45 8.86 -8.53
C GLN A 19 5.27 9.68 -9.09
N SER A 20 4.49 9.16 -10.03
CA SER A 20 3.42 9.92 -10.69
C SER A 20 2.16 10.10 -9.82
N GLY A 21 1.99 9.28 -8.78
CA GLY A 21 0.80 9.30 -7.92
C GLY A 21 -0.48 8.82 -8.62
N GLN A 22 -0.37 8.31 -9.85
CA GLN A 22 -1.51 7.84 -10.63
C GLN A 22 -1.95 6.45 -10.19
N THR A 23 -3.21 6.10 -10.46
CA THR A 23 -3.64 4.70 -10.34
C THR A 23 -2.92 3.83 -11.38
N GLN A 24 -2.75 2.54 -11.06
CA GLN A 24 -2.12 1.58 -11.98
C GLN A 24 -2.85 1.51 -13.32
N GLN A 25 -4.18 1.61 -13.30
CA GLN A 25 -5.02 1.55 -14.50
C GLN A 25 -4.79 2.75 -15.42
N GLN A 26 -4.78 3.97 -14.89
CA GLN A 26 -4.52 5.18 -15.65
C GLN A 26 -3.14 5.14 -16.30
N PHE A 27 -2.11 4.75 -15.54
CA PHE A 27 -0.75 4.64 -16.06
C PHE A 27 -0.63 3.59 -17.16
N CYS A 28 -1.26 2.42 -16.98
CA CYS A 28 -1.29 1.37 -18.00
C CYS A 28 -1.95 1.84 -19.30
N GLN A 29 -3.06 2.59 -19.21
CA GLN A 29 -3.76 3.14 -20.37
C GLN A 29 -2.92 4.18 -21.12
N GLN A 30 -2.28 5.11 -20.40
CA GLN A 30 -1.46 6.16 -21.02
C GLN A 30 -0.21 5.64 -21.73
N HIS A 31 0.34 4.52 -21.24
CA HIS A 31 1.57 3.94 -21.77
C HIS A 31 1.33 2.72 -22.68
N ASP A 32 0.07 2.39 -23.00
CA ASP A 32 -0.34 1.23 -23.80
C ASP A 32 0.21 -0.11 -23.26
N ILE A 33 0.10 -0.30 -21.95
CA ILE A 33 0.58 -1.50 -21.25
C ILE A 33 -0.59 -2.32 -20.76
N LYS A 34 -0.55 -3.63 -21.03
CA LYS A 34 -1.49 -4.56 -20.44
C LYS A 34 -1.34 -4.58 -18.92
N PHE A 35 -2.46 -4.42 -18.21
CA PHE A 35 -2.49 -4.38 -16.74
C PHE A 35 -1.80 -5.60 -16.10
N SER A 36 -2.02 -6.81 -16.63
CA SER A 36 -1.38 -8.05 -16.16
C SER A 36 0.14 -8.02 -16.31
N THR A 37 0.63 -7.42 -17.39
CA THR A 37 2.07 -7.28 -17.67
C THR A 37 2.70 -6.29 -16.70
N PHE A 38 2.02 -5.16 -16.46
CA PHE A 38 2.45 -4.19 -15.46
C PHE A 38 2.48 -4.80 -14.06
N GLY A 39 1.46 -5.58 -13.68
CA GLY A 39 1.40 -6.29 -12.40
C GLY A 39 2.58 -7.24 -12.18
N TYR A 40 3.03 -7.94 -13.23
CA TYR A 40 4.23 -8.78 -13.16
C TYR A 40 5.50 -7.95 -12.87
N TRP A 41 5.67 -6.80 -13.52
CA TRP A 41 6.80 -5.91 -13.27
C TRP A 41 6.75 -5.30 -11.88
N LEU A 42 5.56 -4.89 -11.43
CA LEU A 42 5.32 -4.35 -10.10
C LEU A 42 5.68 -5.37 -9.00
N LYS A 43 5.31 -6.65 -9.18
CA LYS A 43 5.70 -7.72 -8.26
C LYS A 43 7.22 -7.89 -8.20
N ALA A 44 7.90 -7.85 -9.34
CA ALA A 44 9.36 -7.93 -9.41
C ALA A 44 10.04 -6.71 -8.76
N TRP A 45 9.51 -5.50 -8.98
CA TRP A 45 9.99 -4.26 -8.37
C TRP A 45 9.80 -4.28 -6.85
N ARG A 46 8.62 -4.69 -6.36
CA ARG A 46 8.34 -4.87 -4.93
C ARG A 46 9.31 -5.86 -4.28
N LYS A 47 9.59 -7.00 -4.92
CA LYS A 47 10.54 -7.98 -4.37
C LYS A 47 11.97 -7.41 -4.24
N LYS A 48 12.35 -6.47 -5.11
CA LYS A 48 13.67 -5.83 -5.08
C LYS A 48 13.74 -4.69 -4.04
N ASN A 49 12.66 -3.92 -3.88
CA ASN A 49 12.66 -2.70 -3.07
C ASN A 49 12.04 -2.84 -1.68
N LEU A 50 11.15 -3.81 -1.48
CA LEU A 50 10.59 -4.12 -0.16
C LEU A 50 11.50 -5.14 0.53
N ASN A 51 12.16 -4.70 1.60
CA ASN A 51 12.89 -5.58 2.51
C ASN A 51 11.94 -6.66 3.04
N ALA A 52 12.44 -7.88 3.26
CA ALA A 52 11.64 -9.01 3.73
C ALA A 52 10.81 -8.67 5.00
N SER A 53 11.31 -7.74 5.82
CA SER A 53 10.66 -7.22 7.03
C SER A 53 9.34 -6.45 6.79
N THR A 54 9.04 -6.02 5.56
CA THR A 54 7.75 -5.38 5.20
C THR A 54 6.70 -6.38 4.69
N ARG A 55 7.05 -7.65 4.53
CA ARG A 55 6.07 -8.73 4.31
C ARG A 55 5.60 -9.26 5.67
N GLY A 56 4.71 -8.53 6.31
CA GLY A 56 4.17 -8.89 7.62
C GLY A 56 3.16 -7.88 8.11
N PHE A 57 2.69 -8.06 9.35
CA PHE A 57 1.85 -7.09 10.03
C PHE A 57 2.60 -5.75 10.15
N ILE A 58 1.92 -4.65 9.84
CA ILE A 58 2.46 -3.30 10.07
C ILE A 58 2.32 -3.03 11.58
N PRO A 59 3.41 -2.83 12.32
CA PRO A 59 3.32 -2.49 13.73
C PRO A 59 2.64 -1.12 13.88
N ILE A 60 1.59 -1.07 14.69
CA ILE A 60 0.91 0.17 15.07
C ILE A 60 1.48 0.57 16.43
N GLU A 61 2.22 1.67 16.49
CA GLU A 61 2.68 2.23 17.75
C GLU A 61 1.51 2.90 18.48
N ILE A 62 1.02 2.25 19.53
CA ILE A 62 0.00 2.81 20.42
C ILE A 62 0.71 3.78 21.37
N LYS A 63 0.60 5.10 21.11
CA LYS A 63 1.03 6.11 22.08
C LYS A 63 0.15 6.03 23.32
N PRO A 64 0.70 5.86 24.54
CA PRO A 64 -0.08 5.97 25.75
C PRO A 64 -0.51 7.43 25.91
N SER A 65 -1.77 7.72 25.59
CA SER A 65 -2.43 8.95 26.01
C SER A 65 -2.46 8.94 27.54
N GLY A 66 -1.86 9.97 28.15
CA GLY A 66 -1.59 10.04 29.58
C GLY A 66 -2.81 9.83 30.48
N THR A 67 -2.49 9.46 31.71
CA THR A 67 -3.34 9.29 32.88
C THR A 67 -4.52 10.27 32.92
N SER A 68 -5.73 9.73 32.80
CA SER A 68 -6.91 10.35 33.40
C SER A 68 -7.73 9.22 33.99
N GLU A 69 -7.81 9.22 35.32
CA GLU A 69 -8.72 8.40 36.10
C GLU A 69 -10.16 8.83 35.76
N GLN A 70 -10.73 8.30 34.68
CA GLN A 70 -12.13 8.49 34.34
C GLN A 70 -12.77 7.14 33.98
N PRO A 71 -13.95 6.82 34.54
CA PRO A 71 -14.55 5.51 34.36
C PRO A 71 -15.01 5.32 32.91
N CYS A 72 -14.42 4.32 32.26
CA CYS A 72 -14.96 3.49 31.17
C CYS A 72 -15.93 4.18 30.19
N ALA A 73 -15.49 5.25 29.54
CA ALA A 73 -16.10 5.70 28.29
C ALA A 73 -15.45 4.93 27.12
N PRO A 74 -16.21 4.47 26.12
CA PRO A 74 -15.62 3.74 25.00
C PRO A 74 -14.56 4.62 24.33
N ARG A 75 -13.32 4.11 24.30
CA ARG A 75 -12.17 4.80 23.72
C ARG A 75 -12.40 5.11 22.25
N ILE A 76 -13.20 4.29 21.57
CA ILE A 76 -13.54 4.43 20.15
C ILE A 76 -14.97 3.93 19.90
N GLU A 77 -15.75 4.71 19.14
CA GLU A 77 -17.02 4.30 18.54
C GLU A 77 -16.88 4.35 17.01
N LEU A 78 -17.11 3.23 16.34
CA LEU A 78 -17.13 3.12 14.88
C LEU A 78 -18.58 2.93 14.44
N VAL A 79 -19.10 3.86 13.64
CA VAL A 79 -20.43 3.80 13.03
C VAL A 79 -20.26 3.54 11.54
N PHE A 80 -20.80 2.42 11.08
CA PHE A 80 -20.83 2.04 9.67
C PHE A 80 -22.13 2.53 9.01
N ASP A 81 -22.09 2.68 7.70
CA ASP A 81 -23.21 3.17 6.86
C ASP A 81 -24.40 2.20 6.84
N ASP A 82 -24.17 0.92 7.16
CA ASP A 82 -25.19 -0.10 7.38
C ASP A 82 -25.87 -0.02 8.76
N GLY A 83 -25.44 0.93 9.61
CA GLY A 83 -25.97 1.14 10.96
C GLY A 83 -25.31 0.29 12.05
N LEU A 84 -24.33 -0.56 11.72
CA LEU A 84 -23.55 -1.30 12.71
C LEU A 84 -22.72 -0.32 13.55
N THR A 85 -22.74 -0.50 14.87
CA THR A 85 -21.94 0.32 15.79
C THR A 85 -21.04 -0.57 16.64
N ILE A 86 -19.73 -0.36 16.56
CA ILE A 86 -18.73 -1.07 17.37
C ILE A 86 -18.19 -0.12 18.43
N ARG A 87 -18.29 -0.52 19.70
CA ARG A 87 -17.77 0.22 20.85
C ARG A 87 -16.65 -0.56 21.51
N ILE A 88 -15.49 0.07 21.63
CA ILE A 88 -14.30 -0.50 22.26
C ILE A 88 -14.07 0.27 23.56
N PHE A 89 -14.13 -0.44 24.68
CA PHE A 89 -13.91 0.09 26.03
C PHE A 89 -12.42 0.02 26.41
#